data_AF-A0A6J6Q845-F1
#
_entry.id   AF-A0A6J6Q845-F1
#
_cell.length_a   1.000
_cell.length_b   1.000
_cell.length_c   1.000
_cell.angle_alpha   90.00
_cell.angle_beta   90.00
_cell.angle_gamma   90.00
#
_symmetry.space_group_name_H-M   'P 1'
#
loop_
_entity.id
_entity.type
_entity.pdbx_description
1 polymer ?
#
loop_
_entity_poly.entity_id
_entity_poly.type
_entity_poly.pdbx_seq_one_letter_code
_entity_poly.pdbx_strand_id
1 'polypeptide(L)'
;MKTMILEKHPTLKIWLRFLLVVLPLPVIWALANPMFASPDEPAHMVRAQGIVHGDSKEPYETDGIPGGQVMCMAFYWDTTADCMDLTWGSKGLVQGSPTDTYPPLFHAIAGIPSLFFNGLKGVYMMRLWMALVCSSIFALAATLLWRRRQHIWSIGGLVAAMTPMVVFTSATVNPSGITSALATLIWAGGLNITKPTDTTNARLSRWAFVTSVILFPLLRRDALAWEFVVLAILATTMSRKRFVELKKDRVMLGALIAVSVNMAFVWFTWSGTATDSFVSNSASHGGGSWAAGLGSLYTKILEMTGWFGWLDSPMTSESYVLLLCLLFGVIFIAATGGEKSLSRTLVITFSALILAPVIIGTVRYPYVQGRYLLPLWVGCGMIAGQALAESELPKLFLRRLFKLFIGLMAVVQFFAFAQNLRRYAVGRTGSWKFFQQSNWHPPMMSNLVALLLMAAALSISLFSVRSICQTESSPQYSVS
;
A
#
# COMPACT_ATOMS: atom_id res chain seq x y z
N MET A 1 8.15 -14.55 32.23
CA MET A 1 7.98 -15.48 31.08
C MET A 1 7.83 -14.75 29.73
N LYS A 2 6.96 -13.73 29.58
CA LYS A 2 6.86 -12.90 28.34
C LYS A 2 8.14 -12.14 27.97
N THR A 3 8.93 -11.70 28.96
CA THR A 3 10.23 -11.02 28.75
C THR A 3 11.34 -11.95 28.22
N MET A 4 11.33 -13.23 28.62
CA MET A 4 12.32 -14.23 28.16
C MET A 4 12.14 -14.68 26.70
N ILE A 5 10.91 -14.66 26.17
CA ILE A 5 10.63 -15.08 24.78
C ILE A 5 11.14 -14.01 23.78
N LEU A 6 11.00 -12.73 24.12
CA LEU A 6 11.41 -11.62 23.26
C LEU A 6 12.93 -11.40 23.20
N GLU A 7 13.68 -11.86 24.21
CA GLU A 7 15.16 -11.85 24.19
C GLU A 7 15.74 -12.90 23.24
N LYS A 8 15.06 -14.03 23.03
CA LYS A 8 15.50 -15.11 22.12
C LYS A 8 15.18 -14.85 20.64
N HIS A 9 14.30 -13.91 20.32
CA HIS A 9 13.83 -13.65 18.93
C HIS A 9 13.93 -12.18 18.51
N PRO A 10 15.14 -11.67 18.20
CA PRO A 10 15.36 -10.26 17.88
C PRO A 10 14.54 -9.77 16.66
N THR A 11 14.30 -10.64 15.67
CA THR A 11 13.47 -10.30 14.50
C THR A 11 12.01 -10.04 14.90
N LEU A 12 11.43 -10.89 15.75
CA LEU A 12 10.04 -10.76 16.17
C LEU A 12 9.82 -9.47 16.95
N LYS A 13 10.77 -9.11 17.82
CA LYS A 13 10.74 -7.85 18.58
C LYS A 13 10.77 -6.63 17.65
N ILE A 14 11.61 -6.63 16.62
CA ILE A 14 11.68 -5.54 15.63
C ILE A 14 10.39 -5.47 14.81
N TRP A 15 9.88 -6.63 14.36
CA TRP A 15 8.63 -6.71 13.62
C TRP A 15 7.45 -6.16 14.40
N LEU A 16 7.30 -6.56 15.68
CA LEU A 16 6.25 -6.02 16.55
C LEU A 16 6.36 -4.50 16.72
N ARG A 17 7.58 -3.95 16.83
CA ARG A 17 7.78 -2.50 16.91
C ARG A 17 7.34 -1.79 15.64
N PHE A 18 7.67 -2.30 14.46
CA PHE A 18 7.19 -1.73 13.20
C PHE A 18 5.68 -1.91 13.02
N LEU A 19 5.12 -3.03 13.48
CA LEU A 19 3.67 -3.24 13.46
C LEU A 19 2.96 -2.18 14.31
N LEU A 20 3.47 -1.88 15.51
CA LEU A 20 2.93 -0.81 16.37
C LEU A 20 3.04 0.59 15.74
N VAL A 21 4.04 0.82 14.87
CA VAL A 21 4.19 2.08 14.13
C VAL A 21 3.16 2.20 13.01
N VAL A 22 2.88 1.11 12.30
CA VAL A 22 2.09 1.14 11.06
C VAL A 22 0.61 0.88 11.32
N LEU A 23 0.25 -0.12 12.12
CA LEU A 23 -1.11 -0.63 12.29
C LEU A 23 -2.14 0.39 12.80
N PRO A 24 -1.85 1.28 13.75
CA PRO A 24 -2.86 2.19 14.29
C PRO A 24 -3.47 3.10 13.21
N LEU A 25 -2.68 3.51 12.22
CA LEU A 25 -3.13 4.43 11.17
C LEU A 25 -4.28 3.83 10.32
N PRO A 26 -4.11 2.70 9.60
CA PRO A 26 -5.18 2.13 8.80
C PRO A 26 -6.35 1.62 9.67
N VAL A 27 -6.14 1.24 10.93
CA VAL A 27 -7.25 0.88 11.84
C VAL A 27 -8.18 2.08 12.07
N ILE A 28 -7.62 3.27 12.31
CA ILE A 28 -8.43 4.47 12.50
C ILE A 28 -9.14 4.87 11.21
N TRP A 29 -8.46 4.78 10.06
CA TRP A 29 -9.09 4.99 8.74
C TRP A 29 -10.24 4.01 8.48
N ALA A 30 -10.08 2.73 8.85
CA ALA A 30 -11.10 1.69 8.64
C ALA A 30 -12.40 1.98 9.40
N LEU A 31 -12.26 2.54 10.61
CA LEU A 31 -13.37 2.88 11.51
C LEU A 31 -14.00 4.25 11.20
N ALA A 32 -13.21 5.20 10.69
CA ALA A 32 -13.65 6.57 10.47
C ALA A 32 -14.20 6.82 9.06
N ASN A 33 -13.80 6.02 8.07
CA ASN A 33 -14.39 6.12 6.74
C ASN A 33 -15.81 5.56 6.73
N PRO A 34 -16.77 6.23 6.06
CA PRO A 34 -18.07 5.63 5.83
C PRO A 34 -17.93 4.28 5.13
N MET A 35 -18.86 3.36 5.41
CA MET A 35 -18.87 2.05 4.77
C MET A 35 -18.97 2.23 3.25
N PHE A 36 -18.31 1.37 2.47
CA PHE A 36 -18.31 1.38 1.00
C PHE A 36 -17.65 2.57 0.30
N ALA A 37 -17.14 3.54 1.06
CA ALA A 37 -16.59 4.78 0.50
C ALA A 37 -15.30 4.60 -0.32
N SER A 38 -14.63 3.44 -0.26
CA SER A 38 -13.46 3.17 -1.10
C SER A 38 -13.87 2.67 -2.49
N PRO A 39 -13.14 3.01 -3.57
CA PRO A 39 -13.48 2.61 -4.92
C PRO A 39 -13.67 1.09 -5.03
N ASP A 40 -14.79 0.70 -5.64
CA ASP A 40 -15.16 -0.69 -5.90
C ASP A 40 -15.25 -1.58 -4.64
N GLU A 41 -15.18 -1.00 -3.44
CA GLU A 41 -15.16 -1.74 -2.18
C GLU A 41 -16.40 -2.63 -1.98
N PRO A 42 -17.64 -2.18 -2.28
CA PRO A 42 -18.81 -3.05 -2.25
C PRO A 42 -18.66 -4.28 -3.14
N ALA A 43 -18.18 -4.09 -4.37
CA ALA A 43 -18.01 -5.17 -5.34
C ALA A 43 -16.98 -6.20 -4.85
N HIS A 44 -15.89 -5.72 -4.24
CA HIS A 44 -14.90 -6.57 -3.61
C HIS A 44 -15.44 -7.31 -2.38
N MET A 45 -16.29 -6.67 -1.56
CA MET A 45 -16.91 -7.31 -0.41
C MET A 45 -17.91 -8.40 -0.82
N VAL A 46 -18.77 -8.14 -1.81
CA VAL A 46 -19.72 -9.13 -2.37
C VAL A 46 -18.99 -10.39 -2.82
N ARG A 47 -17.96 -10.22 -3.65
CA ARG A 47 -17.18 -11.35 -4.15
C ARG A 47 -16.38 -12.03 -3.03
N ALA A 48 -15.85 -11.28 -2.07
CA ALA A 48 -15.12 -11.86 -0.94
C ALA A 48 -16.02 -12.76 -0.08
N GLN A 49 -17.28 -12.37 0.17
CA GLN A 49 -18.24 -13.22 0.86
C GLN A 49 -18.53 -14.49 0.07
N GLY A 50 -18.82 -14.40 -1.22
CA GLY A 50 -19.09 -15.58 -2.05
C GLY A 50 -17.92 -16.56 -2.08
N ILE A 51 -16.69 -16.08 -2.36
CA ILE A 51 -15.48 -16.91 -2.44
C ILE A 51 -15.25 -17.72 -1.16
N VAL A 52 -15.42 -17.13 0.02
CA VAL A 52 -15.19 -17.86 1.28
C VAL A 52 -16.32 -18.84 1.63
N HIS A 53 -17.51 -18.67 1.06
CA HIS A 53 -18.64 -19.59 1.21
C HIS A 53 -18.68 -20.69 0.13
N GLY A 54 -17.71 -20.70 -0.80
CA GLY A 54 -17.54 -21.75 -1.81
C GLY A 54 -18.03 -21.38 -3.21
N ASP A 55 -18.57 -20.18 -3.39
CA ASP A 55 -18.95 -19.68 -4.72
C ASP A 55 -17.70 -19.37 -5.53
N SER A 56 -17.61 -19.88 -6.75
CA SER A 56 -16.44 -19.67 -7.63
C SER A 56 -16.74 -18.79 -8.85
N LYS A 57 -18.01 -18.44 -9.06
CA LYS A 57 -18.48 -17.68 -10.22
C LYS A 57 -19.70 -16.85 -9.83
N GLU A 58 -19.81 -15.66 -10.41
CA GLU A 58 -20.99 -14.81 -10.32
C GLU A 58 -22.28 -15.53 -10.80
N PRO A 59 -23.45 -15.28 -10.15
CA PRO A 59 -23.67 -14.37 -9.02
C PRO A 59 -23.33 -15.01 -7.67
N TYR A 60 -23.06 -14.17 -6.67
CA TYR A 60 -22.56 -14.56 -5.35
C TYR A 60 -23.65 -14.46 -4.28
N GLU A 61 -23.74 -15.45 -3.40
CA GLU A 61 -24.61 -15.35 -2.22
C GLU A 61 -23.96 -14.47 -1.15
N THR A 62 -24.72 -13.51 -0.61
CA THR A 62 -24.24 -12.55 0.38
C THR A 62 -25.14 -12.50 1.60
N ASP A 63 -24.66 -11.86 2.66
CA ASP A 63 -25.45 -11.58 3.85
C ASP A 63 -26.42 -10.39 3.69
N GLY A 64 -26.60 -9.86 2.48
CA GLY A 64 -27.48 -8.71 2.21
C GLY A 64 -26.77 -7.36 2.16
N ILE A 65 -25.48 -7.33 1.79
CA ILE A 65 -24.68 -6.09 1.68
C ILE A 65 -25.43 -5.03 0.85
N PRO A 66 -25.77 -3.85 1.41
CA PRO A 66 -26.46 -2.78 0.69
C PRO A 66 -25.47 -1.90 -0.10
N GLY A 67 -24.66 -2.53 -0.96
CA GLY A 67 -23.52 -1.88 -1.61
C GLY A 67 -23.87 -0.68 -2.50
N GLY A 68 -25.08 -0.67 -3.08
CA GLY A 68 -25.55 0.41 -3.95
C GLY A 68 -25.80 1.74 -3.24
N GLN A 69 -25.93 1.73 -1.90
CA GLN A 69 -26.26 2.93 -1.11
C GLN A 69 -25.16 3.99 -1.16
N VAL A 70 -23.91 3.58 -1.44
CA VAL A 70 -22.78 4.50 -1.61
C VAL A 70 -22.98 5.50 -2.76
N MET A 71 -23.82 5.16 -3.75
CA MET A 71 -24.03 5.99 -4.95
C MET A 71 -24.64 7.35 -4.65
N CYS A 72 -25.26 7.55 -3.47
CA CYS A 72 -25.76 8.86 -3.07
C CYS A 72 -24.64 9.90 -2.89
N MET A 73 -23.43 9.47 -2.52
CA MET A 73 -22.28 10.34 -2.30
C MET A 73 -21.08 10.07 -3.22
N ALA A 74 -20.99 8.89 -3.84
CA ALA A 74 -19.88 8.56 -4.74
C ALA A 74 -19.77 9.60 -5.86
N PHE A 75 -18.56 10.12 -6.10
CA PHE A 75 -18.26 11.18 -7.08
C PHE A 75 -18.82 12.58 -6.74
N TYR A 76 -19.57 12.74 -5.63
CA TYR A 76 -20.13 14.01 -5.20
C TYR A 76 -19.36 14.60 -4.02
N TRP A 77 -18.46 15.53 -4.32
CA TRP A 77 -17.58 16.22 -3.36
C TRP A 77 -18.26 16.97 -2.19
N ASP A 78 -19.50 17.47 -2.34
CA ASP A 78 -20.20 18.23 -1.28
C ASP A 78 -21.29 17.44 -0.56
N THR A 79 -21.60 16.21 -1.00
CA THR A 79 -22.59 15.36 -0.33
C THR A 79 -21.99 14.65 0.88
N THR A 80 -22.65 14.76 2.03
CA THR A 80 -22.26 14.09 3.28
C THR A 80 -22.64 12.61 3.27
N ALA A 81 -21.94 11.80 4.06
CA ALA A 81 -22.22 10.37 4.20
C ALA A 81 -23.56 10.04 4.90
N ASP A 82 -24.23 11.05 5.46
CA ASP A 82 -25.58 10.94 6.03
C ASP A 82 -26.65 10.53 5.00
N CYS A 83 -26.39 10.69 3.69
CA CYS A 83 -27.33 10.27 2.65
C CYS A 83 -27.48 8.74 2.53
N MET A 84 -26.58 7.97 3.12
CA MET A 84 -26.58 6.51 2.98
C MET A 84 -27.59 5.85 3.93
N ASP A 85 -28.50 5.06 3.38
CA ASP A 85 -29.32 4.14 4.16
C ASP A 85 -28.60 2.79 4.30
N LEU A 86 -27.93 2.56 5.43
CA LEU A 86 -27.23 1.30 5.71
C LEU A 86 -28.15 0.20 6.29
N THR A 87 -29.45 0.25 6.01
CA THR A 87 -30.37 -0.84 6.31
C THR A 87 -29.91 -2.11 5.59
N TRP A 88 -29.58 -3.13 6.37
CA TRP A 88 -29.01 -4.37 5.86
C TRP A 88 -30.09 -5.24 5.20
N GLY A 89 -29.75 -5.87 4.06
CA GLY A 89 -30.65 -6.76 3.33
C GLY A 89 -30.83 -8.12 4.01
N SER A 90 -31.61 -8.98 3.38
CA SER A 90 -31.80 -10.37 3.82
C SER A 90 -30.55 -11.21 3.56
N LYS A 91 -30.24 -12.10 4.49
CA LYS A 91 -29.24 -13.16 4.27
C LYS A 91 -29.66 -14.03 3.08
N GLY A 92 -28.69 -14.44 2.27
CA GLY A 92 -28.94 -15.22 1.05
C GLY A 92 -29.22 -14.36 -0.18
N LEU A 93 -28.99 -13.05 -0.09
CA LEU A 93 -29.17 -12.15 -1.23
C LEU A 93 -28.10 -12.44 -2.28
N VAL A 94 -28.54 -12.82 -3.48
CA VAL A 94 -27.69 -13.11 -4.62
C VAL A 94 -27.35 -11.80 -5.34
N GLN A 95 -26.06 -11.48 -5.46
CA GLN A 95 -25.57 -10.23 -6.02
C GLN A 95 -24.47 -10.45 -7.06
N GLY A 96 -24.47 -9.59 -8.09
CA GLY A 96 -23.40 -9.53 -9.07
C GLY A 96 -22.15 -8.78 -8.57
N SER A 97 -21.01 -9.00 -9.20
CA SER A 97 -19.78 -8.26 -8.92
C SER A 97 -18.93 -8.06 -10.18
N PRO A 98 -18.65 -6.80 -10.59
CA PRO A 98 -17.76 -6.52 -11.72
C PRO A 98 -16.31 -6.98 -11.47
N THR A 99 -16.00 -7.47 -10.28
CA THR A 99 -14.68 -7.98 -9.90
C THR A 99 -14.51 -9.47 -10.17
N ASP A 100 -15.50 -10.18 -10.74
CA ASP A 100 -15.46 -11.63 -11.05
C ASP A 100 -14.22 -12.08 -11.84
N THR A 101 -13.70 -11.19 -12.70
CA THR A 101 -12.51 -11.43 -13.53
C THR A 101 -11.17 -11.39 -12.78
N TYR A 102 -11.14 -11.05 -11.49
CA TYR A 102 -9.89 -11.00 -10.72
C TYR A 102 -9.47 -12.41 -10.28
N PRO A 103 -8.17 -12.68 -10.07
CA PRO A 103 -7.78 -13.91 -9.39
C PRO A 103 -8.30 -13.91 -7.93
N PRO A 104 -8.62 -15.09 -7.36
CA PRO A 104 -9.45 -15.18 -6.16
C PRO A 104 -8.71 -14.94 -4.84
N LEU A 105 -7.38 -14.88 -4.82
CA LEU A 105 -6.60 -14.86 -3.57
C LEU A 105 -6.93 -13.64 -2.70
N PHE A 106 -7.05 -12.45 -3.29
CA PHE A 106 -7.40 -11.25 -2.54
C PHE A 106 -8.76 -11.42 -1.84
N HIS A 107 -9.78 -11.86 -2.58
CA HIS A 107 -11.13 -12.05 -2.08
C HIS A 107 -11.20 -13.15 -1.02
N ALA A 108 -10.44 -14.24 -1.20
CA ALA A 108 -10.32 -15.32 -0.21
C ALA A 108 -9.71 -14.82 1.11
N ILE A 109 -8.69 -13.97 1.06
CA ILE A 109 -8.09 -13.36 2.26
C ILE A 109 -9.06 -12.36 2.89
N ALA A 110 -9.63 -11.46 2.10
CA ALA A 110 -10.49 -10.38 2.59
C ALA A 110 -11.80 -10.88 3.20
N GLY A 111 -12.33 -11.99 2.70
CA GLY A 111 -13.60 -12.59 3.14
C GLY A 111 -13.51 -13.37 4.44
N ILE A 112 -12.33 -13.72 4.95
CA ILE A 112 -12.21 -14.57 6.15
C ILE A 112 -13.11 -14.11 7.32
N PRO A 113 -13.18 -12.81 7.67
CA PRO A 113 -14.05 -12.37 8.77
C PRO A 113 -15.54 -12.58 8.52
N SER A 114 -16.01 -12.60 7.27
CA SER A 114 -17.43 -12.80 6.97
C SER A 114 -17.92 -14.22 7.22
N LEU A 115 -17.00 -15.17 7.45
CA LEU A 115 -17.36 -16.52 7.93
C LEU A 115 -17.86 -16.51 9.38
N PHE A 116 -17.46 -15.50 10.16
CA PHE A 116 -17.73 -15.42 11.60
C PHE A 116 -18.69 -14.28 11.97
N PHE A 117 -18.78 -13.26 11.12
CA PHE A 117 -19.53 -12.05 11.39
C PHE A 117 -20.39 -11.69 10.17
N ASN A 118 -21.63 -11.30 10.42
CA ASN A 118 -22.57 -10.82 9.40
C ASN A 118 -22.88 -9.34 9.62
N GLY A 119 -23.57 -8.73 8.66
CA GLY A 119 -24.08 -7.37 8.77
C GLY A 119 -22.97 -6.33 8.68
N LEU A 120 -23.31 -5.13 9.12
CA LEU A 120 -22.38 -4.01 9.22
C LEU A 120 -21.11 -4.36 10.04
N LYS A 121 -21.27 -5.19 11.09
CA LYS A 121 -20.14 -5.68 11.89
C LYS A 121 -19.17 -6.51 11.05
N GLY A 122 -19.69 -7.41 10.19
CA GLY A 122 -18.87 -8.26 9.33
C GLY A 122 -17.98 -7.46 8.39
N VAL A 123 -18.55 -6.48 7.69
CA VAL A 123 -17.78 -5.63 6.75
C VAL A 123 -16.76 -4.72 7.46
N TYR A 124 -17.03 -4.25 8.68
CA TYR A 124 -16.00 -3.59 9.50
C TYR A 124 -14.87 -4.54 9.89
N MET A 125 -15.18 -5.78 10.28
CA MET A 125 -14.17 -6.78 10.60
C MET A 125 -13.32 -7.12 9.37
N MET A 126 -13.89 -7.14 8.16
CA MET A 126 -13.12 -7.28 6.92
C MET A 126 -12.13 -6.13 6.72
N ARG A 127 -12.53 -4.87 6.94
CA ARG A 127 -11.61 -3.72 6.88
C ARG A 127 -10.48 -3.81 7.92
N LEU A 128 -10.82 -4.09 9.18
CA LEU A 128 -9.83 -4.22 10.27
C LEU A 128 -8.86 -5.39 10.03
N TRP A 129 -9.37 -6.50 9.49
CA TRP A 129 -8.56 -7.63 9.06
C TRP A 129 -7.58 -7.24 7.96
N MET A 130 -8.04 -6.55 6.92
CA MET A 130 -7.15 -6.09 5.84
C MET A 130 -6.11 -5.08 6.35
N ALA A 131 -6.49 -4.18 7.26
CA ALA A 131 -5.56 -3.28 7.93
C ALA A 131 -4.46 -4.04 8.68
N LEU A 132 -4.81 -5.11 9.39
CA LEU A 132 -3.87 -5.97 10.10
C LEU A 132 -2.94 -6.73 9.14
N VAL A 133 -3.50 -7.36 8.10
CA VAL A 133 -2.73 -8.13 7.10
C VAL A 133 -1.73 -7.22 6.39
N CYS A 134 -2.18 -6.08 5.86
CA CYS A 134 -1.31 -5.14 5.15
C CYS A 134 -0.21 -4.60 6.07
N SER A 135 -0.57 -4.14 7.27
CA SER A 135 0.40 -3.59 8.24
C SER A 135 1.44 -4.62 8.68
N SER A 136 1.04 -5.89 8.81
CA SER A 136 1.94 -7.00 9.14
C SER A 136 3.00 -7.23 8.06
N ILE A 137 2.60 -7.14 6.79
CA ILE A 137 3.49 -7.28 5.63
C ILE A 137 4.42 -6.06 5.51
N PHE A 138 3.90 -4.83 5.66
CA PHE A 138 4.74 -3.62 5.70
C PHE A 138 5.76 -3.68 6.84
N ALA A 139 5.36 -4.11 8.03
CA ALA A 139 6.24 -4.27 9.17
C ALA A 139 7.33 -5.33 8.93
N LEU A 140 7.01 -6.40 8.20
CA LEU A 140 7.99 -7.41 7.80
C LEU A 140 9.01 -6.83 6.81
N ALA A 141 8.55 -6.10 5.79
CA ALA A 141 9.44 -5.44 4.83
C ALA A 141 10.38 -4.44 5.52
N ALA A 142 9.84 -3.63 6.44
CA ALA A 142 10.62 -2.71 7.26
C ALA A 142 11.64 -3.44 8.14
N THR A 143 11.27 -4.58 8.72
CA THR A 143 12.18 -5.42 9.53
C THR A 143 13.33 -5.96 8.68
N LEU A 144 13.06 -6.39 7.45
CA LEU A 144 14.08 -6.90 6.53
C LEU A 144 15.11 -5.81 6.17
N LEU A 145 14.65 -4.59 5.86
CA LEU A 145 15.53 -3.47 5.52
C LEU A 145 16.26 -2.89 6.74
N TRP A 146 15.60 -2.82 7.90
CA TRP A 146 16.24 -2.40 9.13
C TRP A 146 17.36 -3.36 9.55
N ARG A 147 17.13 -4.68 9.42
CA ARG A 147 18.17 -5.67 9.70
C ARG A 147 19.30 -5.67 8.67
N ARG A 148 19.02 -5.32 7.41
CA ARG A 148 20.04 -5.08 6.37
C ARG A 148 20.92 -3.88 6.73
N ARG A 149 20.31 -2.81 7.22
CA ARG A 149 21.01 -1.58 7.58
C ARG A 149 20.26 -0.84 8.69
N GLN A 150 20.82 -0.85 9.90
CA GLN A 150 20.27 -0.16 11.08
C GLN A 150 20.60 1.33 11.00
N HIS A 151 19.91 2.05 10.14
CA HIS A 151 20.09 3.48 9.95
C HIS A 151 18.71 4.15 9.84
N ILE A 152 18.58 5.36 10.37
CA ILE A 152 17.30 6.11 10.38
C ILE A 152 16.61 6.18 9.01
N TRP A 153 17.37 6.26 7.91
CA TRP A 153 16.80 6.32 6.56
C TRP A 153 16.25 4.99 6.03
N SER A 154 16.57 3.85 6.65
CA SER A 154 15.84 2.60 6.42
C SER A 154 14.38 2.72 6.87
N ILE A 155 14.11 3.52 7.91
CA ILE A 155 12.74 3.88 8.34
C ILE A 155 12.21 5.02 7.47
N GLY A 156 13.06 5.98 7.11
CA GLY A 156 12.69 7.10 6.24
C GLY A 156 12.13 6.64 4.90
N GLY A 157 12.69 5.58 4.30
CA GLY A 157 12.14 4.98 3.10
C GLY A 157 10.74 4.40 3.29
N LEU A 158 10.45 3.81 4.45
CA LEU A 158 9.10 3.29 4.77
C LEU A 158 8.11 4.42 4.91
N VAL A 159 8.49 5.48 5.61
CA VAL A 159 7.66 6.68 5.74
C VAL A 159 7.37 7.31 4.37
N ALA A 160 8.34 7.34 3.46
CA ALA A 160 8.15 7.83 2.10
C ALA A 160 7.22 6.92 1.26
N ALA A 161 7.31 5.60 1.44
CA ALA A 161 6.41 4.65 0.78
C ALA A 161 4.97 4.77 1.30
N MET A 162 4.78 5.07 2.59
CA MET A 162 3.48 5.18 3.26
C MET A 162 2.84 6.56 3.01
N THR A 163 2.44 6.85 1.78
CA THR A 163 1.59 8.03 1.48
C THR A 163 0.22 7.88 2.17
N PRO A 164 -0.53 8.98 2.34
CA PRO A 164 -1.91 8.88 2.79
C PRO A 164 -2.76 7.88 2.00
N MET A 165 -2.57 7.78 0.67
CA MET A 165 -3.26 6.78 -0.16
C MET A 165 -2.89 5.33 0.20
N VAL A 166 -1.62 5.04 0.51
CA VAL A 166 -1.22 3.69 0.97
C VAL A 166 -1.88 3.35 2.30
N VAL A 167 -1.96 4.30 3.22
CA VAL A 167 -2.65 4.11 4.51
C VAL A 167 -4.15 3.88 4.28
N PHE A 168 -4.81 4.73 3.47
CA PHE A 168 -6.23 4.61 3.13
C PHE A 168 -6.57 3.27 2.48
N THR A 169 -5.83 2.88 1.45
CA THR A 169 -6.11 1.61 0.73
C THR A 169 -5.87 0.38 1.60
N SER A 170 -4.91 0.44 2.53
CA SER A 170 -4.68 -0.61 3.53
C SER A 170 -5.83 -0.74 4.54
N ALA A 171 -6.64 0.30 4.71
CA ALA A 171 -7.77 0.36 5.62
C ALA A 171 -9.11 -0.10 5.02
N THR A 172 -9.12 -0.45 3.73
CA THR A 172 -10.33 -0.71 2.96
C THR A 172 -10.32 -2.11 2.37
N VAL A 173 -11.48 -2.66 2.02
CA VAL A 173 -11.56 -3.92 1.28
C VAL A 173 -11.32 -3.64 -0.20
N ASN A 174 -10.06 -3.37 -0.54
CA ASN A 174 -9.60 -3.12 -1.90
C ASN A 174 -8.23 -3.79 -2.12
N PRO A 175 -7.98 -4.41 -3.29
CA PRO A 175 -6.72 -5.11 -3.54
C PRO A 175 -5.49 -4.19 -3.50
N SER A 176 -5.64 -2.89 -3.75
CA SER A 176 -4.51 -1.94 -3.84
C SER A 176 -3.68 -1.88 -2.56
N GLY A 177 -4.30 -2.03 -1.38
CA GLY A 177 -3.59 -2.01 -0.10
C GLY A 177 -2.64 -3.20 0.05
N ILE A 178 -3.16 -4.42 -0.13
CA ILE A 178 -2.36 -5.65 -0.02
C ILE A 178 -1.35 -5.78 -1.16
N THR A 179 -1.67 -5.32 -2.38
CA THR A 179 -0.71 -5.23 -3.48
C THR A 179 0.45 -4.30 -3.10
N SER A 180 0.18 -3.13 -2.52
CA SER A 180 1.25 -2.22 -2.06
C SER A 180 2.11 -2.85 -0.96
N ALA A 181 1.49 -3.59 -0.04
CA ALA A 181 2.19 -4.28 1.04
C ALA A 181 3.12 -5.38 0.51
N LEU A 182 2.60 -6.29 -0.34
CA LEU A 182 3.42 -7.34 -0.95
C LEU A 182 4.50 -6.76 -1.87
N ALA A 183 4.22 -5.70 -2.64
CA ALA A 183 5.25 -5.02 -3.43
C ALA A 183 6.38 -4.49 -2.54
N THR A 184 6.05 -3.90 -1.38
CA THR A 184 7.06 -3.44 -0.42
C THR A 184 7.91 -4.60 0.09
N LEU A 185 7.30 -5.77 0.32
CA LEU A 185 8.02 -6.98 0.74
C LEU A 185 8.88 -7.57 -0.38
N ILE A 186 8.44 -7.50 -1.64
CA ILE A 186 9.23 -7.86 -2.83
C ILE A 186 10.44 -6.94 -2.96
N TRP A 187 10.26 -5.62 -2.84
CA TRP A 187 11.39 -4.68 -2.87
C TRP A 187 12.39 -4.93 -1.75
N ALA A 188 11.91 -5.11 -0.51
CA ALA A 188 12.76 -5.36 0.65
C ALA A 188 13.53 -6.69 0.56
N GLY A 189 12.83 -7.78 0.27
CA GLY A 189 13.43 -9.10 0.10
C GLY A 189 14.34 -9.18 -1.13
N GLY A 190 13.92 -8.56 -2.23
CA GLY A 190 14.66 -8.46 -3.48
C GLY A 190 15.99 -7.74 -3.31
N LEU A 191 15.98 -6.54 -2.70
CA LEU A 191 17.21 -5.80 -2.37
C LEU A 191 18.16 -6.62 -1.48
N ASN A 192 17.63 -7.36 -0.50
CA ASN A 192 18.43 -8.25 0.34
C ASN A 192 19.03 -9.45 -0.41
N ILE A 193 18.42 -9.87 -1.52
CA ILE A 193 18.91 -10.97 -2.36
C ILE A 193 19.93 -10.45 -3.39
N THR A 194 19.64 -9.34 -4.05
CA THR A 194 20.45 -8.78 -5.15
C THR A 194 21.64 -7.96 -4.66
N LYS A 195 21.51 -7.30 -3.52
CA LYS A 195 22.57 -6.49 -2.88
C LYS A 195 22.61 -6.74 -1.36
N PRO A 196 22.99 -7.97 -0.93
CA PRO A 196 23.11 -8.32 0.48
C PRO A 196 24.22 -7.52 1.17
N THR A 197 24.10 -7.37 2.48
CA THR A 197 25.14 -6.86 3.40
C THR A 197 25.47 -7.94 4.43
N ASP A 198 26.54 -7.77 5.20
CA ASP A 198 26.96 -8.76 6.21
C ASP A 198 25.89 -9.00 7.29
N THR A 199 25.04 -8.00 7.55
CA THR A 199 23.96 -8.08 8.56
C THR A 199 22.63 -8.60 8.00
N THR A 200 22.55 -8.84 6.69
CA THR A 200 21.32 -9.29 6.03
C THR A 200 20.90 -10.68 6.51
N ASN A 201 19.66 -10.82 6.98
CA ASN A 201 19.06 -12.13 7.23
C ASN A 201 18.63 -12.78 5.89
N ALA A 202 19.57 -13.46 5.24
CA ALA A 202 19.36 -14.04 3.90
C ALA A 202 18.22 -15.06 3.87
N ARG A 203 18.12 -15.94 4.87
CA ARG A 203 17.08 -17.00 4.90
C ARG A 203 15.68 -16.39 4.95
N LEU A 204 15.43 -15.47 5.88
CA LEU A 204 14.12 -14.84 6.00
C LEU A 204 13.78 -14.01 4.75
N SER A 205 14.77 -13.28 4.22
CA SER A 205 14.59 -12.45 3.02
C SER A 205 14.23 -13.29 1.79
N ARG A 206 14.87 -14.46 1.62
CA ARG A 206 14.54 -15.42 0.55
C ARG A 206 13.10 -15.92 0.64
N TRP A 207 12.70 -16.42 1.81
CA TRP A 207 11.33 -16.92 1.99
C TRP A 207 10.30 -15.81 1.79
N ALA A 208 10.52 -14.64 2.41
CA ALA A 208 9.63 -13.50 2.23
C ALA A 208 9.52 -13.05 0.77
N PHE A 209 10.64 -12.99 0.04
CA PHE A 209 10.65 -12.63 -1.39
C PHE A 209 9.91 -13.66 -2.23
N VAL A 210 10.27 -14.94 -2.14
CA VAL A 210 9.67 -16.02 -2.96
C VAL A 210 8.17 -16.13 -2.69
N THR A 211 7.76 -16.13 -1.42
CA THR A 211 6.34 -16.15 -1.07
C THR A 211 5.61 -14.93 -1.61
N SER A 212 6.19 -13.72 -1.51
CA SER A 212 5.54 -12.51 -2.01
C SER A 212 5.40 -12.52 -3.53
N VAL A 213 6.44 -12.93 -4.25
CA VAL A 213 6.42 -13.04 -5.72
C VAL A 213 5.38 -14.05 -6.20
N ILE A 214 5.20 -15.17 -5.50
CA ILE A 214 4.14 -16.16 -5.84
C ILE A 214 2.73 -15.62 -5.55
N LEU A 215 2.54 -14.87 -4.45
CA LEU A 215 1.21 -14.39 -4.05
C LEU A 215 0.78 -13.12 -4.80
N PHE A 216 1.73 -12.27 -5.18
CA PHE A 216 1.46 -10.96 -5.79
C PHE A 216 0.59 -11.01 -7.06
N PRO A 217 0.86 -11.85 -8.07
CA PRO A 217 0.09 -11.86 -9.32
C PRO A 217 -1.32 -12.42 -9.12
N LEU A 218 -1.58 -13.11 -7.99
CA LEU A 218 -2.88 -13.66 -7.61
C LEU A 218 -3.80 -12.64 -6.92
N LEU A 219 -3.35 -11.41 -6.67
CA LEU A 219 -4.17 -10.39 -5.99
C LEU A 219 -5.09 -9.62 -6.93
N ARG A 220 -4.66 -9.41 -8.18
CA ARG A 220 -5.33 -8.52 -9.14
C ARG A 220 -4.93 -8.83 -10.57
N ARG A 221 -5.83 -8.56 -11.52
CA ARG A 221 -5.64 -8.86 -12.95
C ARG A 221 -4.42 -8.22 -13.63
N ASP A 222 -3.97 -7.05 -13.17
CA ASP A 222 -2.78 -6.35 -13.70
C ASP A 222 -1.54 -6.52 -12.82
N ALA A 223 -1.62 -7.28 -11.71
CA ALA A 223 -0.49 -7.47 -10.80
C ALA A 223 0.69 -8.16 -11.50
N LEU A 224 0.43 -9.12 -12.40
CA LEU A 224 1.49 -9.81 -13.13
C LEU A 224 2.38 -8.85 -13.95
N ALA A 225 1.79 -7.81 -14.58
CA ALA A 225 2.55 -6.82 -15.32
C ALA A 225 3.49 -6.02 -14.41
N TRP A 226 3.00 -5.59 -13.24
CA TRP A 226 3.81 -4.88 -12.25
C TRP A 226 4.92 -5.74 -11.67
N GLU A 227 4.67 -7.03 -11.49
CA GLU A 227 5.68 -7.99 -11.02
C GLU A 227 6.88 -8.06 -11.98
N PHE A 228 6.62 -8.24 -13.28
CA PHE A 228 7.68 -8.22 -14.29
C PHE A 228 8.51 -6.94 -14.24
N VAL A 229 7.85 -5.79 -14.16
CA VAL A 229 8.53 -4.49 -14.08
C VAL A 229 9.38 -4.38 -12.81
N VAL A 230 8.84 -4.73 -11.64
CA VAL A 230 9.56 -4.68 -10.36
C VAL A 230 10.77 -5.63 -10.36
N LEU A 231 10.60 -6.87 -10.84
CA LEU A 231 11.70 -7.85 -10.93
C LEU A 231 12.79 -7.40 -11.91
N ALA A 232 12.41 -6.84 -13.06
CA ALA A 232 13.35 -6.30 -14.03
C ALA A 232 14.17 -5.14 -13.43
N ILE A 233 13.52 -4.23 -12.69
CA ILE A 233 14.21 -3.12 -12.03
C ILE A 233 15.11 -3.64 -10.90
N LEU A 234 14.65 -4.59 -10.08
CA LEU A 234 15.48 -5.21 -9.03
C LEU A 234 16.74 -5.85 -9.61
N ALA A 235 16.66 -6.47 -10.78
CA ALA A 235 17.84 -7.04 -11.45
C ALA A 235 18.94 -5.98 -11.73
N THR A 236 18.59 -4.70 -11.88
CA THR A 236 19.56 -3.60 -12.09
C THR A 236 20.45 -3.30 -10.88
N THR A 237 20.05 -3.76 -9.69
CA THR A 237 20.82 -3.64 -8.44
C THR A 237 21.87 -4.74 -8.28
N MET A 238 21.77 -5.80 -9.08
CA MET A 238 22.60 -7.00 -8.97
C MET A 238 23.95 -6.80 -9.65
N SER A 239 25.05 -7.18 -8.97
CA SER A 239 26.38 -7.22 -9.58
C SER A 239 26.57 -8.48 -10.43
N ARG A 240 27.51 -8.46 -11.40
CA ARG A 240 27.86 -9.65 -12.20
C ARG A 240 28.27 -10.83 -11.32
N LYS A 241 29.06 -10.58 -10.27
CA LYS A 241 29.48 -11.60 -9.30
C LYS A 241 28.26 -12.23 -8.63
N ARG A 242 27.32 -11.39 -8.16
CA ARG A 242 26.12 -11.86 -7.47
C ARG A 242 25.20 -12.68 -8.39
N PHE A 243 25.08 -12.28 -9.66
CA PHE A 243 24.34 -13.06 -10.64
C PHE A 243 24.90 -14.48 -10.80
N VAL A 244 26.23 -14.62 -10.89
CA VAL A 244 26.89 -15.93 -10.99
C VAL A 244 26.71 -16.76 -9.72
N GLU A 245 26.72 -16.14 -8.53
CA GLU A 245 26.42 -16.83 -7.27
C GLU A 245 25.00 -17.38 -7.23
N LEU A 246 24.00 -16.55 -7.57
CA LEU A 246 22.59 -16.95 -7.55
C LEU A 246 22.29 -18.06 -8.58
N LYS A 247 22.97 -18.05 -9.73
CA LYS A 247 22.86 -19.12 -10.74
C LYS A 247 23.29 -20.49 -10.19
N LYS A 248 24.18 -20.52 -9.19
CA LYS A 248 24.65 -21.76 -8.54
C LYS A 248 23.82 -22.15 -7.31
N ASP A 249 22.97 -21.26 -6.81
CA ASP A 249 22.12 -21.52 -5.66
C ASP A 249 20.88 -22.32 -6.08
N ARG A 250 20.88 -23.62 -5.76
CA ARG A 250 19.79 -24.56 -6.13
C ARG A 250 18.43 -24.14 -5.57
N VAL A 251 18.40 -23.50 -4.39
CA VAL A 251 17.14 -23.02 -3.80
C VAL A 251 16.59 -21.88 -4.63
N MET A 252 17.46 -20.98 -5.09
CA MET A 252 17.02 -19.84 -5.92
C MET A 252 16.66 -20.25 -7.34
N LEU A 253 17.32 -21.26 -7.89
CA LEU A 253 16.91 -21.87 -9.16
C LEU A 253 15.53 -22.54 -9.03
N GLY A 254 15.30 -23.32 -7.98
CA GLY A 254 13.99 -23.93 -7.71
C GLY A 254 12.89 -22.88 -7.52
N ALA A 255 13.18 -21.81 -6.78
CA ALA A 255 12.27 -20.69 -6.62
C ALA A 255 11.97 -19.97 -7.95
N LEU A 256 12.97 -19.75 -8.80
CA LEU A 256 12.79 -19.15 -10.12
C LEU A 256 11.90 -20.01 -11.02
N ILE A 257 12.05 -21.34 -10.98
CA ILE A 257 11.18 -22.27 -11.70
C ILE A 257 9.75 -22.17 -11.17
N ALA A 258 9.57 -22.23 -9.84
CA ALA A 258 8.24 -22.14 -9.23
C ALA A 258 7.53 -20.81 -9.55
N VAL A 259 8.26 -19.69 -9.50
CA VAL A 259 7.76 -18.37 -9.89
C VAL A 259 7.38 -18.36 -11.37
N SER A 260 8.24 -18.84 -12.26
CA SER A 260 7.95 -18.89 -13.70
C SER A 260 6.70 -19.71 -14.02
N VAL A 261 6.53 -20.87 -13.36
CA VAL A 261 5.34 -21.72 -13.51
C VAL A 261 4.09 -21.00 -12.99
N ASN A 262 4.18 -20.33 -11.84
CA ASN A 262 3.08 -19.54 -11.30
C ASN A 262 2.69 -18.38 -12.23
N MET A 263 3.66 -17.61 -12.73
CA MET A 263 3.43 -16.52 -13.67
C MET A 263 2.74 -17.02 -14.95
N ALA A 264 3.18 -18.16 -15.50
CA ALA A 264 2.54 -18.79 -16.64
C ALA A 264 1.09 -19.20 -16.33
N PHE A 265 0.86 -19.86 -15.19
CA PHE A 265 -0.49 -20.21 -14.74
C PHE A 265 -1.39 -18.98 -14.62
N VAL A 266 -0.93 -17.91 -13.95
CA VAL A 266 -1.70 -16.68 -13.80
C VAL A 266 -1.96 -15.99 -15.14
N TRP A 267 -1.01 -16.03 -16.07
CA TRP A 267 -1.20 -15.54 -17.43
C TRP A 267 -2.35 -16.26 -18.12
N PHE A 268 -2.29 -17.59 -18.21
CA PHE A 268 -3.30 -18.35 -18.96
C PHE A 268 -4.67 -18.40 -18.30
N THR A 269 -4.76 -18.24 -16.97
CA THR A 269 -6.05 -18.29 -16.27
C THR A 269 -6.73 -16.93 -16.13
N TRP A 270 -5.98 -15.84 -15.91
CA TRP A 270 -6.59 -14.52 -15.64
C TRP A 270 -5.97 -13.37 -16.44
N SER A 271 -4.65 -13.25 -16.48
CA SER A 271 -4.04 -12.02 -17.03
C SER A 271 -4.15 -11.94 -18.55
N GLY A 272 -4.15 -13.07 -19.26
CA GLY A 272 -4.34 -13.13 -20.72
C GLY A 272 -5.72 -12.62 -21.12
N THR A 273 -6.78 -13.16 -20.52
CA THR A 273 -8.16 -12.72 -20.78
C THR A 273 -8.39 -11.25 -20.39
N ALA A 274 -7.81 -10.81 -19.27
CA ALA A 274 -7.86 -9.40 -18.87
C ALA A 274 -7.12 -8.48 -19.85
N THR A 275 -5.98 -8.92 -20.38
CA THR A 275 -5.20 -8.18 -21.38
C THR A 275 -5.94 -8.11 -22.71
N ASP A 276 -6.52 -9.22 -23.16
CA ASP A 276 -7.34 -9.26 -24.38
C ASP A 276 -8.53 -8.32 -24.28
N SER A 277 -9.25 -8.34 -23.14
CA SER A 277 -10.34 -7.41 -22.86
C SER A 277 -9.86 -5.95 -22.79
N PHE A 278 -8.67 -5.72 -22.23
CA PHE A 278 -8.06 -4.39 -22.15
C PHE A 278 -7.77 -3.81 -23.54
N VAL A 279 -7.22 -4.61 -24.45
CA VAL A 279 -6.86 -4.19 -25.82
C VAL A 279 -8.10 -4.11 -26.72
N SER A 280 -8.92 -5.15 -26.76
CA SER A 280 -10.07 -5.25 -27.67
C SER A 280 -11.15 -4.19 -27.40
N ASN A 281 -11.37 -3.81 -26.14
CA ASN A 281 -12.36 -2.80 -25.78
C ASN A 281 -11.82 -1.35 -25.83
N SER A 282 -10.60 -1.14 -26.33
CA SER A 282 -9.99 0.19 -26.35
C SER A 282 -10.85 1.21 -27.10
N ALA A 283 -11.29 0.90 -28.32
CA ALA A 283 -12.11 1.79 -29.14
C ALA A 283 -13.42 2.20 -28.43
N SER A 284 -14.07 1.26 -27.75
CA SER A 284 -15.31 1.50 -27.00
C SER A 284 -15.12 2.38 -25.76
N HIS A 285 -13.88 2.64 -25.34
CA HIS A 285 -13.56 3.42 -24.13
C HIS A 285 -12.71 4.66 -24.43
N GLY A 286 -12.82 5.23 -25.63
CA GLY A 286 -12.10 6.45 -26.00
C GLY A 286 -10.76 6.22 -26.71
N GLY A 287 -10.42 4.95 -27.01
CA GLY A 287 -9.20 4.59 -27.73
C GLY A 287 -7.94 4.71 -26.87
N GLY A 288 -6.80 4.78 -27.55
CA GLY A 288 -5.48 4.97 -26.94
C GLY A 288 -4.84 6.30 -27.36
N SER A 289 -4.23 7.00 -26.42
CA SER A 289 -3.47 8.24 -26.66
C SER A 289 -2.36 8.41 -25.62
N TRP A 290 -1.11 8.43 -26.09
CA TRP A 290 0.05 8.76 -25.26
C TRP A 290 -0.04 10.20 -24.72
N ALA A 291 -0.60 11.13 -25.50
CA ALA A 291 -0.79 12.52 -25.10
C ALA A 291 -1.83 12.66 -23.99
N ALA A 292 -2.92 11.87 -24.03
CA ALA A 292 -3.89 11.82 -22.94
C ALA A 292 -3.29 11.19 -21.68
N GLY A 293 -2.51 10.12 -21.83
CA GLY A 293 -1.73 9.54 -20.73
C GLY A 293 -0.79 10.56 -20.07
N LEU A 294 -0.04 11.31 -20.89
CA LEU A 294 0.85 12.39 -20.45
C LEU A 294 0.07 13.52 -19.74
N GLY A 295 -1.05 13.97 -20.31
CA GLY A 295 -1.92 14.99 -19.73
C GLY A 295 -2.53 14.57 -18.39
N SER A 296 -2.65 13.27 -18.13
CA SER A 296 -3.21 12.73 -16.88
C SER A 296 -2.21 12.57 -15.73
N LEU A 297 -0.91 12.74 -15.97
CA LEU A 297 0.14 12.45 -14.98
C LEU A 297 -0.07 13.20 -13.65
N TYR A 298 -0.42 14.48 -13.72
CA TYR A 298 -0.72 15.28 -12.54
C TYR A 298 -1.81 14.63 -11.69
N THR A 299 -2.95 14.28 -12.30
CA THR A 299 -4.06 13.60 -11.64
C THR A 299 -3.62 12.27 -11.05
N LYS A 300 -2.83 11.46 -11.77
CA LYS A 300 -2.37 10.16 -11.25
C LYS A 300 -1.42 10.30 -10.06
N ILE A 301 -0.60 11.34 -10.02
CA ILE A 301 0.23 11.66 -8.85
C ILE A 301 -0.66 12.03 -7.65
N LEU A 302 -1.69 12.85 -7.85
CA LEU A 302 -2.63 13.19 -6.77
C LEU A 302 -3.41 11.96 -6.27
N GLU A 303 -3.89 11.11 -7.19
CA GLU A 303 -4.56 9.85 -6.87
C GLU A 303 -3.67 8.89 -6.09
N MET A 304 -2.39 8.79 -6.46
CA MET A 304 -1.42 7.91 -5.79
C MET A 304 -0.99 8.43 -4.40
N THR A 305 -1.15 9.73 -4.14
CA THR A 305 -0.69 10.34 -2.89
C THR A 305 -1.81 10.56 -1.88
N GLY A 306 -3.03 10.89 -2.32
CA GLY A 306 -4.16 11.02 -1.40
C GLY A 306 -5.46 11.57 -1.99
N TRP A 307 -5.85 11.17 -3.20
CA TRP A 307 -7.21 11.42 -3.69
C TRP A 307 -8.14 10.27 -3.31
N PHE A 308 -8.77 10.39 -2.15
CA PHE A 308 -9.52 9.30 -1.52
C PHE A 308 -10.95 9.16 -2.05
N GLY A 309 -11.67 8.22 -1.45
CA GLY A 309 -13.07 7.97 -1.74
C GLY A 309 -13.25 7.48 -3.17
N TRP A 310 -14.40 7.75 -3.76
CA TRP A 310 -14.69 7.50 -5.18
C TRP A 310 -14.07 8.58 -6.07
N LEU A 311 -12.80 8.94 -5.83
CA LEU A 311 -12.11 10.08 -6.45
C LEU A 311 -12.83 11.42 -6.24
N ASP A 312 -13.47 11.56 -5.08
CA ASP A 312 -14.28 12.71 -4.68
C ASP A 312 -13.74 13.42 -3.42
N SER A 313 -12.74 12.82 -2.77
CA SER A 313 -12.22 13.24 -1.48
C SER A 313 -10.73 13.61 -1.57
N PRO A 314 -10.35 14.65 -2.34
CA PRO A 314 -8.96 15.06 -2.43
C PRO A 314 -8.49 15.70 -1.12
N MET A 315 -7.19 15.58 -0.85
CA MET A 315 -6.54 16.36 0.19
C MET A 315 -6.63 17.87 -0.10
N THR A 316 -6.39 18.69 0.92
CA THR A 316 -6.22 20.14 0.76
C THR A 316 -5.00 20.43 -0.13
N SER A 317 -5.06 21.49 -0.92
CA SER A 317 -3.97 21.90 -1.82
C SER A 317 -2.64 22.07 -1.08
N GLU A 318 -2.67 22.63 0.12
CA GLU A 318 -1.50 22.86 0.99
C GLU A 318 -0.85 21.52 1.38
N SER A 319 -1.65 20.54 1.78
CA SER A 319 -1.17 19.20 2.10
C SER A 319 -0.58 18.49 0.87
N TYR A 320 -1.14 18.68 -0.33
CA TYR A 320 -0.54 18.16 -1.57
C TYR A 320 0.81 18.80 -1.85
N VAL A 321 0.91 20.13 -1.82
CA VAL A 321 2.17 20.85 -2.08
C VAL A 321 3.24 20.41 -1.08
N LEU A 322 2.91 20.40 0.22
CA LEU A 322 3.81 19.95 1.27
C LEU A 322 4.28 18.52 1.03
N LEU A 323 3.35 17.58 0.77
CA LEU A 323 3.66 16.17 0.54
C LEU A 323 4.56 15.97 -0.69
N LEU A 324 4.24 16.60 -1.82
CA LEU A 324 5.01 16.46 -3.05
C LEU A 324 6.41 17.07 -2.92
N CYS A 325 6.53 18.24 -2.27
CA CYS A 325 7.83 18.83 -1.98
C CYS A 325 8.69 17.93 -1.09
N LEU A 326 8.10 17.32 -0.05
CA LEU A 326 8.81 16.39 0.83
C LEU A 326 9.29 15.14 0.08
N LEU A 327 8.38 14.48 -0.65
CA LEU A 327 8.67 13.23 -1.32
C LEU A 327 9.64 13.41 -2.48
N PHE A 328 9.41 14.38 -3.37
CA PHE A 328 10.31 14.67 -4.47
C PHE A 328 11.63 15.24 -3.98
N GLY A 329 11.64 16.03 -2.89
CA GLY A 329 12.88 16.48 -2.25
C GLY A 329 13.73 15.31 -1.75
N VAL A 330 13.13 14.34 -1.06
CA VAL A 330 13.85 13.13 -0.61
C VAL A 330 14.32 12.29 -1.79
N ILE A 331 13.48 12.07 -2.81
CA ILE A 331 13.85 11.32 -4.01
C ILE A 331 15.00 12.01 -4.74
N PHE A 332 14.97 13.34 -4.89
CA PHE A 332 16.01 14.13 -5.53
C PHE A 332 17.35 14.05 -4.77
N ILE A 333 17.33 14.25 -3.44
CA ILE A 333 18.53 14.14 -2.61
C ILE A 333 19.08 12.70 -2.65
N ALA A 334 18.21 11.69 -2.62
CA ALA A 334 18.63 10.29 -2.72
C ALA A 334 19.22 9.97 -4.10
N ALA A 335 18.66 10.49 -5.18
CA ALA A 335 19.15 10.25 -6.55
C ALA A 335 20.49 10.94 -6.83
N THR A 336 20.76 12.08 -6.19
CA THR A 336 21.97 12.89 -6.44
C THR A 336 23.09 12.66 -5.44
N GLY A 337 22.74 12.43 -4.16
CA GLY A 337 23.68 12.25 -3.07
C GLY A 337 23.67 10.86 -2.42
N GLY A 338 22.80 9.95 -2.87
CA GLY A 338 22.74 8.57 -2.37
C GLY A 338 23.85 7.67 -2.92
N GLU A 339 23.87 6.42 -2.45
CA GLU A 339 24.76 5.40 -3.01
C GLU A 339 24.48 5.19 -4.51
N LYS A 340 25.53 5.17 -5.34
CA LYS A 340 25.42 5.29 -6.80
C LYS A 340 24.53 4.23 -7.45
N SER A 341 24.68 2.96 -7.05
CA SER A 341 23.90 1.87 -7.65
C SER A 341 22.41 1.97 -7.29
N LEU A 342 22.09 2.24 -6.03
CA LEU A 342 20.72 2.41 -5.55
C LEU A 342 20.09 3.68 -6.12
N SER A 343 20.86 4.76 -6.25
CA SER A 343 20.41 6.02 -6.88
C SER A 343 20.04 5.81 -8.35
N ARG A 344 20.84 5.06 -9.10
CA ARG A 344 20.50 4.68 -10.48
C ARG A 344 19.21 3.86 -10.54
N THR A 345 19.07 2.85 -9.67
CA THR A 345 17.84 2.07 -9.62
C THR A 345 16.64 2.93 -9.22
N LEU A 346 16.79 3.88 -8.29
CA LEU A 346 15.74 4.84 -7.93
C LEU A 346 15.27 5.66 -9.13
N VAL A 347 16.21 6.19 -9.93
CA VAL A 347 15.89 6.92 -11.16
C VAL A 347 15.15 6.03 -12.16
N ILE A 348 15.57 4.77 -12.33
CA ILE A 348 14.88 3.82 -13.20
C ILE A 348 13.45 3.55 -12.69
N THR A 349 13.27 3.30 -11.39
CA THR A 349 11.94 3.08 -10.78
C THR A 349 11.05 4.31 -10.94
N PHE A 350 11.59 5.50 -10.67
CA PHE A 350 10.84 6.75 -10.80
C PHE A 350 10.46 7.04 -12.26
N SER A 351 11.37 6.79 -13.21
CA SER A 351 11.06 6.89 -14.63
C SER A 351 9.98 5.90 -15.05
N ALA A 352 10.05 4.63 -14.61
CA ALA A 352 9.01 3.64 -14.88
C ALA A 352 7.65 4.08 -14.31
N LEU A 353 7.65 4.66 -13.10
CA LEU A 353 6.44 5.18 -12.46
C LEU A 353 5.78 6.30 -13.30
N ILE A 354 6.57 7.26 -13.80
CA ILE A 354 6.07 8.38 -14.61
C ILE A 354 5.68 7.92 -16.02
N LEU A 355 6.43 6.99 -16.61
CA LEU A 355 6.15 6.49 -17.96
C LEU A 355 4.95 5.54 -18.01
N ALA A 356 4.62 4.84 -16.93
CA ALA A 356 3.58 3.82 -16.98
C ALA A 356 2.19 4.34 -17.40
N PRO A 357 1.66 5.47 -16.88
CA PRO A 357 0.40 6.03 -17.38
C PRO A 357 0.45 6.44 -18.85
N VAL A 358 1.60 6.92 -19.33
CA VAL A 358 1.80 7.30 -20.74
C VAL A 358 1.76 6.07 -21.63
N ILE A 359 2.51 5.02 -21.27
CA ILE A 359 2.59 3.76 -22.02
C ILE A 359 1.23 3.05 -22.03
N ILE A 360 0.56 2.93 -20.88
CA ILE A 360 -0.74 2.28 -20.81
C ILE A 360 -1.80 3.11 -21.55
N GLY A 361 -1.70 4.44 -21.43
CA GLY A 361 -2.57 5.38 -22.13
C GLY A 361 -2.52 5.24 -23.65
N THR A 362 -1.39 4.82 -24.24
CA THR A 362 -1.28 4.59 -25.70
C THR A 362 -2.19 3.48 -26.19
N VAL A 363 -2.55 2.53 -25.31
CA VAL A 363 -3.41 1.40 -25.64
C VAL A 363 -4.84 1.70 -25.28
N ARG A 364 -5.10 2.21 -24.06
CA ARG A 364 -6.46 2.54 -23.59
C ARG A 364 -6.46 3.68 -22.59
N TYR A 365 -7.28 4.69 -22.87
CA TYR A 365 -7.49 5.84 -21.99
C TYR A 365 -8.97 6.25 -21.97
N PRO A 366 -9.58 6.50 -20.78
CA PRO A 366 -9.02 6.37 -19.44
C PRO A 366 -9.11 4.93 -18.90
N TYR A 367 -8.09 4.48 -18.16
CA TYR A 367 -8.12 3.17 -17.47
C TYR A 367 -7.35 3.18 -16.14
N VAL A 368 -6.12 3.71 -16.17
CA VAL A 368 -5.22 3.68 -15.01
C VAL A 368 -5.65 4.68 -13.95
N GLN A 369 -5.65 4.25 -12.70
CA GLN A 369 -5.77 5.12 -11.53
C GLN A 369 -4.44 5.14 -10.77
N GLY A 370 -4.14 6.24 -10.07
CA GLY A 370 -2.88 6.44 -9.36
C GLY A 370 -2.60 5.34 -8.33
N ARG A 371 -3.64 4.79 -7.69
CA ARG A 371 -3.49 3.65 -6.76
C ARG A 371 -2.94 2.37 -7.43
N TYR A 372 -3.07 2.23 -8.75
CA TYR A 372 -2.52 1.09 -9.49
C TYR A 372 -0.99 1.17 -9.63
N LEU A 373 -0.42 2.37 -9.48
CA LEU A 373 1.01 2.64 -9.58
C LEU A 373 1.77 2.47 -8.26
N LEU A 374 1.05 2.22 -7.16
CA LEU A 374 1.64 2.06 -5.84
C LEU A 374 2.74 1.00 -5.75
N PRO A 375 2.71 -0.13 -6.49
CA PRO A 375 3.82 -1.09 -6.49
C PRO A 375 5.18 -0.49 -6.88
N LEU A 376 5.19 0.49 -7.79
CA LEU A 376 6.40 1.23 -8.17
C LEU A 376 6.72 2.33 -7.15
N TRP A 377 5.70 3.04 -6.68
CA TRP A 377 5.86 4.10 -5.68
C TRP A 377 6.53 3.62 -4.40
N VAL A 378 6.04 2.52 -3.82
CA VAL A 378 6.64 1.97 -2.59
C VAL A 378 8.10 1.59 -2.82
N GLY A 379 8.44 1.13 -4.03
CA GLY A 379 9.82 0.91 -4.48
C GLY A 379 10.67 2.17 -4.46
N CYS A 380 10.17 3.29 -5.01
CA CYS A 380 10.84 4.58 -4.94
C CYS A 380 11.16 4.98 -3.48
N GLY A 381 10.18 4.86 -2.58
CA GLY A 381 10.39 5.13 -1.14
C GLY A 381 11.45 4.23 -0.51
N MET A 382 11.34 2.91 -0.70
CA MET A 382 12.29 1.92 -0.16
C MET A 382 13.71 2.18 -0.63
N ILE A 383 13.90 2.33 -1.94
CA ILE A 383 15.22 2.50 -2.56
C ILE A 383 15.81 3.85 -2.16
N ALA A 384 15.03 4.94 -2.15
CA ALA A 384 15.51 6.24 -1.70
C ALA A 384 16.03 6.20 -0.26
N GLY A 385 15.31 5.53 0.64
CA GLY A 385 15.75 5.34 2.02
C GLY A 385 17.06 4.55 2.13
N GLN A 386 17.20 3.46 1.38
CA GLN A 386 18.44 2.67 1.37
C GLN A 386 19.61 3.43 0.71
N ALA A 387 19.36 4.18 -0.37
CA ALA A 387 20.38 5.00 -1.03
C ALA A 387 20.94 6.07 -0.09
N LEU A 388 20.08 6.73 0.71
CA LEU A 388 20.50 7.68 1.74
C LEU A 388 21.19 7.00 2.93
N ALA A 389 20.77 5.78 3.30
CA ALA A 389 21.39 5.02 4.38
C ALA A 389 22.80 4.48 4.06
N GLU A 390 23.11 4.34 2.77
CA GLU A 390 24.43 3.97 2.25
C GLU A 390 25.20 5.18 1.66
N SER A 391 24.67 6.40 1.81
CA SER A 391 25.30 7.61 1.28
C SER A 391 26.52 8.06 2.09
N GLU A 392 27.36 8.86 1.45
CA GLU A 392 28.50 9.56 2.07
C GLU A 392 28.12 10.96 2.59
N LEU A 393 26.82 11.31 2.56
CA LEU A 393 26.35 12.62 3.02
C LEU A 393 26.61 12.83 4.52
N PRO A 394 26.79 14.09 4.96
CA PRO A 394 27.06 14.38 6.37
C PRO A 394 25.97 13.82 7.31
N LYS A 395 26.37 13.04 8.31
CA LYS A 395 25.45 12.41 9.28
C LYS A 395 24.50 13.41 9.94
N LEU A 396 24.99 14.61 10.25
CA LEU A 396 24.17 15.68 10.84
C LEU A 396 23.08 16.16 9.88
N PHE A 397 23.40 16.30 8.59
CA PHE A 397 22.43 16.67 7.56
C PHE A 397 21.34 15.61 7.45
N LEU A 398 21.72 14.33 7.29
CA LEU A 398 20.77 13.21 7.20
C LEU A 398 19.85 13.11 8.41
N ARG A 399 20.37 13.35 9.63
CA ARG A 399 19.56 13.37 10.87
C ARG A 399 18.57 14.52 10.91
N ARG A 400 18.98 15.73 10.51
CA ARG A 400 18.09 16.90 10.48
C ARG A 400 17.00 16.72 9.41
N LEU A 401 17.39 16.30 8.21
CA LEU A 401 16.48 15.99 7.12
C LEU A 401 15.46 14.92 7.53
N PHE A 402 15.91 13.83 8.17
CA PHE A 402 15.02 12.76 8.64
C PHE A 402 14.00 13.28 9.67
N LYS A 403 14.43 14.05 10.67
CA LYS A 403 13.55 14.62 11.70
C LYS A 403 12.51 15.56 11.09
N LEU A 404 12.92 16.43 10.17
CA LEU A 404 12.04 17.33 9.44
C LEU A 404 11.03 16.53 8.61
N PHE A 405 11.53 15.58 7.82
CA PHE A 405 10.73 14.74 6.93
C PHE A 405 9.67 13.96 7.70
N ILE A 406 10.04 13.23 8.75
CA ILE A 406 9.07 12.40 9.50
C ILE A 406 8.04 13.26 10.26
N GLY A 407 8.46 14.41 10.80
CA GLY A 407 7.57 15.33 11.49
C GLY A 407 6.54 15.93 10.53
N LEU A 408 6.98 16.41 9.36
CA LEU A 408 6.07 16.98 8.36
C LEU A 408 5.21 15.91 7.67
N MET A 409 5.72 14.68 7.47
CA MET A 409 4.90 13.56 7.00
C MET A 409 3.79 13.21 7.99
N ALA A 410 4.04 13.28 9.29
CA ALA A 410 2.98 13.10 10.30
C ALA A 410 1.91 14.19 10.21
N VAL A 411 2.32 15.45 9.99
CA VAL A 411 1.38 16.57 9.75
C VAL A 411 0.53 16.31 8.51
N VAL A 412 1.15 15.90 7.39
CA VAL A 412 0.41 15.57 6.17
C VAL A 412 -0.57 14.41 6.40
N GLN A 413 -0.17 13.35 7.07
CA GLN A 413 -1.05 12.22 7.38
C GLN A 413 -2.27 12.64 8.21
N PHE A 414 -2.05 13.50 9.21
CA PHE A 414 -3.14 14.04 10.02
C PHE A 414 -4.12 14.88 9.20
N PHE A 415 -3.63 15.85 8.41
CA PHE A 415 -4.49 16.72 7.61
C PHE A 415 -5.17 15.99 6.45
N ALA A 416 -4.52 14.96 5.89
CA ALA A 416 -5.14 14.09 4.90
C ALA A 416 -6.35 13.35 5.48
N PHE A 417 -6.18 12.75 6.66
CA PHE A 417 -7.27 12.11 7.39
C PHE A 417 -8.37 13.10 7.77
N ALA A 418 -8.00 14.25 8.33
CA ALA A 418 -8.94 15.27 8.77
C ALA A 418 -9.76 15.84 7.60
N GLN A 419 -9.13 16.10 6.45
CA GLN A 419 -9.83 16.57 5.26
C GLN A 419 -10.78 15.51 4.69
N ASN A 420 -10.36 14.25 4.66
CA ASN A 420 -11.22 13.15 4.25
C ASN A 420 -12.45 13.02 5.17
N LEU A 421 -12.23 13.04 6.49
CA LEU A 421 -13.31 12.97 7.47
C LEU A 421 -14.25 14.20 7.36
N ARG A 422 -13.69 15.40 7.18
CA ARG A 422 -14.44 16.64 6.95
C ARG A 422 -15.35 16.52 5.74
N ARG A 423 -14.83 16.00 4.62
CA ARG A 423 -15.63 15.79 3.39
C ARG A 423 -16.89 14.99 3.70
N TYR A 424 -16.76 13.87 4.43
CA TYR A 424 -17.93 13.01 4.71
C TYR A 424 -18.87 13.60 5.76
N ALA A 425 -18.34 14.37 6.70
CA ALA A 425 -19.10 14.96 7.80
C ALA A 425 -19.95 16.18 7.39
N VAL A 426 -19.40 17.06 6.54
CA VAL A 426 -19.98 18.37 6.20
C VAL A 426 -19.78 18.81 4.74
N GLY A 427 -19.32 17.92 3.86
CA GLY A 427 -18.97 18.25 2.47
C GLY A 427 -17.56 18.89 2.36
N ARG A 428 -17.02 18.95 1.13
CA ARG A 428 -15.65 19.48 0.89
C ARG A 428 -15.50 20.95 1.30
N THR A 429 -16.54 21.75 1.08
CA THR A 429 -16.56 23.19 1.38
C THR A 429 -17.06 23.51 2.80
N GLY A 430 -17.55 22.53 3.55
CA GLY A 430 -18.10 22.70 4.90
C GLY A 430 -17.09 23.15 5.96
N SER A 431 -17.55 23.51 7.16
CA SER A 431 -16.68 24.09 8.20
C SER A 431 -15.61 23.14 8.73
N TRP A 432 -14.42 23.65 9.09
CA TRP A 432 -13.41 22.91 9.87
C TRP A 432 -13.83 22.66 11.33
N LYS A 433 -14.95 23.25 11.79
CA LYS A 433 -15.57 22.99 13.10
C LYS A 433 -16.49 21.75 13.11
N PHE A 434 -16.37 20.86 12.11
CA PHE A 434 -17.18 19.64 11.95
C PHE A 434 -17.05 18.61 13.09
N PHE A 435 -16.20 18.87 14.08
CA PHE A 435 -16.09 18.06 15.29
C PHE A 435 -17.18 18.39 16.33
N GLN A 436 -17.85 19.54 16.22
CA GLN A 436 -18.95 19.96 17.11
C GLN A 436 -20.32 19.92 16.41
N GLN A 437 -20.37 20.32 15.15
CA GLN A 437 -21.59 20.39 14.35
C GLN A 437 -21.34 19.72 13.00
N SER A 438 -21.92 18.55 12.81
CA SER A 438 -21.84 17.81 11.55
C SER A 438 -23.09 16.97 11.36
N ASN A 439 -23.48 16.79 10.11
CA ASN A 439 -24.61 15.93 9.76
C ASN A 439 -24.24 14.46 9.90
N TRP A 440 -22.96 14.13 9.77
CA TRP A 440 -22.48 12.74 9.84
C TRP A 440 -21.30 12.56 10.80
N HIS A 441 -21.30 11.43 11.49
CA HIS A 441 -20.22 10.91 12.31
C HIS A 441 -19.95 9.44 11.97
N PRO A 442 -18.69 8.96 12.13
CA PRO A 442 -18.40 7.55 12.09
C PRO A 442 -19.30 6.75 13.07
N PRO A 443 -19.84 5.59 12.68
CA PRO A 443 -20.79 4.86 13.53
C PRO A 443 -20.25 4.46 14.92
N MET A 444 -18.93 4.34 15.08
CA MET A 444 -18.30 3.90 16.34
C MET A 444 -17.67 5.03 17.16
N MET A 445 -17.63 6.26 16.66
CA MET A 445 -16.97 7.38 17.35
C MET A 445 -17.38 8.73 16.78
N SER A 446 -17.33 9.77 17.61
CA SER A 446 -17.49 11.14 17.12
C SER A 446 -16.29 11.59 16.26
N ASN A 447 -16.50 12.63 15.44
CA ASN A 447 -15.43 13.22 14.62
C ASN A 447 -14.26 13.72 15.47
N LEU A 448 -14.54 14.28 16.66
CA LEU A 448 -13.49 14.70 17.60
C LEU A 448 -12.63 13.52 18.07
N VAL A 449 -13.28 12.42 18.46
CA VAL A 449 -12.57 11.21 18.92
C VAL A 449 -11.72 10.62 17.79
N ALA A 450 -12.24 10.57 16.56
CA ALA A 450 -11.48 10.11 15.40
C ALA A 450 -10.20 10.94 15.17
N LEU A 451 -10.30 12.27 15.24
CA LEU A 451 -9.15 13.17 15.12
C LEU A 451 -8.13 12.98 16.25
N LEU A 452 -8.60 12.85 17.49
CA LEU A 452 -7.72 12.63 18.65
C LEU A 452 -7.01 11.27 18.56
N LEU A 453 -7.71 10.21 18.14
CA LEU A 453 -7.10 8.90 17.91
C LEU A 453 -6.03 8.97 16.82
N MET A 454 -6.28 9.69 15.71
CA MET A 454 -5.27 9.86 14.66
C MET A 454 -4.04 10.61 15.16
N ALA A 455 -4.23 11.70 15.91
CA ALA A 455 -3.13 12.44 16.53
C ALA A 455 -2.33 11.58 17.51
N ALA A 456 -3.02 10.77 18.34
CA ALA A 456 -2.38 9.84 19.27
C ALA A 456 -1.60 8.74 18.54
N ALA A 457 -2.18 8.15 17.49
CA ALA A 457 -1.52 7.15 16.67
C ALA A 457 -0.23 7.68 16.03
N LEU A 458 -0.27 8.86 15.42
CA LEU A 458 0.92 9.51 14.84
C LEU A 458 1.98 9.81 15.91
N SER A 459 1.57 10.26 17.10
CA SER A 459 2.48 10.50 18.22
C SER A 459 3.16 9.22 18.70
N ILE A 460 2.40 8.12 18.82
CA ILE A 460 2.91 6.80 19.17
C ILE A 460 3.88 6.29 18.09
N SER A 461 3.55 6.47 16.81
CA SER A 461 4.42 6.11 15.69
C SER A 461 5.74 6.89 15.74
N LEU A 462 5.70 8.22 15.96
CA LEU A 462 6.89 9.06 16.08
C LEU A 462 7.77 8.66 17.29
N PHE A 463 7.15 8.41 18.44
CA PHE A 463 7.85 7.95 19.64
C PHE A 463 8.50 6.58 19.43
N SER A 464 7.76 5.65 18.83
CA SER A 464 8.23 4.30 18.53
C SER A 464 9.39 4.31 17.54
N VAL A 465 9.33 5.15 16.50
CA VAL A 465 10.45 5.36 15.56
C VAL A 465 11.68 5.90 16.29
N ARG A 466 11.51 6.90 17.15
CA ARG A 466 12.62 7.43 17.96
C ARG A 466 13.27 6.34 18.83
N SER A 467 12.46 5.48 19.45
CA SER A 467 12.94 4.33 20.23
C SER A 467 13.72 3.31 19.38
N ILE A 468 13.26 3.03 18.17
CA ILE A 468 13.98 2.15 17.22
C ILE A 468 15.32 2.80 16.85
N CYS A 469 15.35 4.09 16.51
CA CYS A 469 16.59 4.79 16.14
C CYS A 469 17.62 4.88 17.29
N GLN A 470 17.18 4.94 18.56
CA GLN A 470 18.10 4.97 19.71
C GLN A 470 18.91 3.66 19.87
N THR A 471 18.42 2.54 19.34
CA THR A 471 19.22 1.29 19.34
C THR A 471 20.43 1.35 18.39
N GLU A 472 20.50 2.32 17.47
CA GLU A 472 21.66 2.58 16.61
C GLU A 472 22.88 3.11 17.40
N SER A 473 22.64 3.73 18.57
CA SER A 473 23.69 4.38 19.38
C SER A 473 24.32 3.51 20.46
N SER A 474 23.91 2.25 20.62
CA SER A 474 24.53 1.34 21.59
C SER A 474 25.68 0.54 20.95
N PRO A 475 26.95 0.76 21.35
CA PRO A 475 28.09 0.00 20.85
C PRO A 475 28.13 -1.40 21.51
N GLN A 476 27.12 -2.23 21.25
CA GLN A 476 27.01 -3.55 21.90
C GLN A 476 27.12 -4.74 20.94
N TYR A 477 27.53 -4.52 19.69
CA TYR A 477 27.95 -5.59 18.79
C TYR A 477 29.27 -5.25 18.08
N SER A 478 30.25 -4.81 18.86
CA SER A 478 31.64 -5.15 18.59
C SER A 478 31.96 -6.39 19.42
N VAL A 479 32.55 -7.41 18.78
CA VAL A 479 33.04 -8.69 19.36
C VAL A 479 32.01 -9.82 19.42
N SER A 480 31.97 -10.65 18.38
CA SER A 480 32.59 -12.00 18.33
C SER A 480 32.30 -12.67 17.00
#